data_AF-A0A1Q8UHN9-F1
#
_entry.id   AF-A0A1Q8UHN9-F1
#
_cell.length_a   1.000
_cell.length_b   1.000
_cell.length_c   1.000
_cell.angle_alpha   90.00
_cell.angle_beta   90.00
_cell.angle_gamma   90.00
#
_symmetry.space_group_name_H-M   'P 1'
#
loop_
_entity.id
_entity.type
_entity.pdbx_description
1 polymer ?
#
loop_
_entity_poly.entity_id
_entity_poly.type
_entity_poly.pdbx_seq_one_letter_code
_entity_poly.pdbx_strand_id
1 'polypeptide(L)'
;MTGSRRRGWKAALIGVLTGSLVVLLGACGVVDTDDDRRAAEELAEKHFPGQLKAIGARTLFPGSGGSEVTFAVTDDRDAVVRLRIDTDRAEEGTCDRKDCAPALAEAVRRGREQAADFRTLKGAFDDCGYEVVALGPTGAPPYVVAELTNATVTKVLGEIGECVRGWVAASGADSRLARAQGSYVNVVSPSVADRRDRGKESWPAVMRLTRSDLLASLTKRAYFSASYGIEAGRVDTTGSARAVRPFRESQKFGDTVQNAVKERLRATYPRVVMTTYQGIWRLEPGRVDRQTGYVLFCPEPDARGRCVNSDDAALVTTDEHGRPVGKIRLVHDVREGTGMLRLPPY
;
A
#
# COMPACT_ATOMS: atom_id res chain seq x y z
N MET A 1 74.15 26.73 -17.07
CA MET A 1 74.15 28.17 -16.70
C MET A 1 73.10 28.81 -17.57
N THR A 2 71.97 29.32 -17.11
CA THR A 2 71.73 30.32 -16.06
C THR A 2 70.29 30.14 -15.55
N GLY A 3 70.11 30.30 -14.24
CA GLY A 3 68.81 30.16 -13.58
C GLY A 3 67.92 31.40 -13.72
N SER A 4 66.63 31.19 -13.51
CA SER A 4 65.67 32.24 -13.17
C SER A 4 64.83 31.77 -11.97
N ARG A 5 65.02 32.49 -10.87
CA ARG A 5 64.34 32.29 -9.58
C ARG A 5 62.98 32.98 -9.60
N ARG A 6 61.97 32.21 -9.15
CA ARG A 6 60.90 32.55 -8.19
C ARG A 6 60.38 34.00 -8.17
N ARG A 7 59.07 34.14 -8.41
CA ARG A 7 58.15 34.76 -7.45
C ARG A 7 56.90 33.90 -7.36
N GLY A 8 56.71 33.26 -6.20
CA GLY A 8 55.44 32.65 -5.85
C GLY A 8 54.46 33.71 -5.39
N TRP A 9 53.19 33.37 -5.38
CA TRP A 9 52.25 33.68 -4.31
C TRP A 9 51.28 32.50 -4.19
N LYS A 10 51.18 31.98 -2.96
CA LYS A 10 50.21 30.97 -2.55
C LYS A 10 48.88 31.69 -2.32
N ALA A 11 47.79 31.15 -2.85
CA ALA A 11 46.47 31.30 -2.27
C ALA A 11 45.73 29.98 -2.46
N ALA A 12 45.52 29.30 -1.34
CA ALA A 12 44.62 28.17 -1.21
C ALA A 12 43.18 28.67 -1.28
N LEU A 13 42.33 27.97 -2.01
CA LEU A 13 40.89 27.97 -1.77
C LEU A 13 40.39 26.53 -1.86
N ILE A 14 40.14 26.00 -0.67
CA ILE A 14 39.42 24.76 -0.37
C ILE A 14 37.93 25.03 -0.58
N GLY A 15 37.27 24.08 -1.24
CA GLY A 15 35.94 23.62 -0.79
C GLY A 15 34.72 24.26 -1.46
N VAL A 16 34.30 23.68 -2.60
CA VAL A 16 32.88 23.48 -2.90
C VAL A 16 32.76 22.18 -3.72
N LEU A 17 32.39 21.08 -3.07
CA LEU A 17 31.81 19.90 -3.74
C LEU A 17 30.36 19.75 -3.27
N THR A 18 29.55 20.76 -3.59
CA THR A 18 28.12 20.58 -3.80
C THR A 18 27.95 19.76 -5.06
N GLY A 19 27.92 18.43 -4.90
CA GLY A 19 27.56 17.49 -5.96
C GLY A 19 26.07 17.62 -6.28
N SER A 20 25.75 18.55 -7.17
CA SER A 20 24.45 18.69 -7.79
C SER A 20 24.07 17.40 -8.52
N LEU A 21 23.17 16.63 -7.93
CA LEU A 21 22.45 15.55 -8.59
C LEU A 21 21.34 16.18 -9.45
N VAL A 22 21.75 16.86 -10.52
CA VAL A 22 20.89 17.35 -11.59
C VAL A 22 21.32 16.65 -12.86
N VAL A 23 20.92 15.40 -13.01
CA VAL A 23 20.89 14.68 -14.28
C VAL A 23 19.68 13.76 -14.24
N LEU A 24 18.64 14.12 -15.02
CA LEU A 24 17.78 13.22 -15.81
C LEU A 24 16.54 14.01 -16.33
N LEU A 25 16.77 15.18 -16.92
CA LEU A 25 15.84 15.83 -17.83
C LEU A 25 16.64 16.17 -19.09
N GLY A 26 16.83 15.17 -19.95
CA GLY A 26 17.69 15.35 -21.12
C GLY A 26 17.98 14.08 -21.93
N ALA A 27 17.02 13.16 -22.04
CA ALA A 27 16.96 12.15 -23.08
C ALA A 27 15.52 11.58 -23.14
N CYS A 28 14.54 12.47 -23.33
CA CYS A 28 13.20 12.07 -23.75
C CYS A 28 13.27 11.70 -25.23
N GLY A 29 13.79 10.52 -25.54
CA GLY A 29 13.34 9.83 -26.74
C GLY A 29 11.84 9.63 -26.57
N VAL A 30 11.04 10.17 -27.48
CA VAL A 30 9.62 9.86 -27.59
C VAL A 30 9.58 8.39 -27.97
N VAL A 31 9.55 7.50 -26.96
CA VAL A 31 9.32 6.08 -27.19
C VAL A 31 7.83 5.99 -27.48
N ASP A 32 7.50 6.09 -28.76
CA ASP A 32 6.15 5.97 -29.26
C ASP A 32 5.64 4.55 -28.95
N THR A 33 4.49 4.46 -28.29
CA THR A 33 3.85 3.17 -27.96
C THR A 33 2.96 2.66 -29.09
N ASP A 34 2.86 3.40 -30.20
CA ASP A 34 1.90 3.11 -31.26
C ASP A 34 2.17 1.80 -32.01
N ASP A 35 3.44 1.47 -32.26
CA ASP A 35 3.78 0.20 -32.91
C ASP A 35 3.50 -1.00 -31.99
N ASP A 36 3.89 -0.91 -30.71
CA ASP A 36 3.57 -1.92 -29.69
C ASP A 36 2.05 -2.09 -29.52
N ARG A 37 1.30 -0.99 -29.56
CA ARG A 37 -0.16 -1.02 -29.50
C ARG A 37 -0.73 -1.71 -30.73
N ARG A 38 -0.28 -1.38 -31.94
CA ARG A 38 -0.75 -1.98 -33.18
C ARG A 38 -0.46 -3.49 -33.20
N ALA A 39 0.75 -3.90 -32.84
CA ALA A 39 1.13 -5.30 -32.74
C ALA A 39 0.23 -6.07 -31.74
N ALA A 40 -0.08 -5.44 -30.59
CA ALA A 40 -0.97 -6.05 -29.61
C ALA A 40 -2.43 -6.14 -30.10
N GLU A 41 -2.92 -5.13 -30.83
CA GLU A 41 -4.25 -5.15 -31.47
C GLU A 41 -4.34 -6.24 -32.55
N GLU A 42 -3.30 -6.42 -33.37
CA GLU A 42 -3.24 -7.49 -34.38
C GLU A 42 -3.23 -8.89 -33.74
N LEU A 43 -2.45 -9.08 -32.66
CA LEU A 43 -2.47 -10.30 -31.88
C LEU A 43 -3.84 -10.57 -31.25
N ALA A 44 -4.49 -9.52 -30.73
CA ALA A 44 -5.82 -9.61 -30.15
C ALA A 44 -6.86 -10.01 -31.20
N GLU A 45 -6.85 -9.38 -32.38
CA GLU A 45 -7.81 -9.73 -33.44
C GLU A 45 -7.56 -11.14 -33.99
N LYS A 46 -6.30 -11.56 -34.11
CA LYS A 46 -5.93 -12.91 -34.56
C LYS A 46 -6.41 -14.02 -33.62
N HIS A 47 -6.31 -13.81 -32.30
CA HIS A 47 -6.58 -14.86 -31.30
C HIS A 47 -7.92 -14.72 -30.58
N PHE A 48 -8.47 -13.50 -30.53
CA PHE A 48 -9.70 -13.13 -29.82
C PHE A 48 -10.52 -12.11 -30.65
N PRO A 49 -10.92 -12.46 -31.89
CA PRO A 49 -11.52 -11.51 -32.84
C PRO A 49 -12.73 -10.80 -32.26
N GLY A 50 -12.73 -9.47 -32.28
CA GLY A 50 -13.79 -8.62 -31.74
C GLY A 50 -14.03 -8.68 -30.22
N GLN A 51 -13.24 -9.44 -29.45
CA GLN A 51 -13.44 -9.60 -28.00
C GLN A 51 -12.65 -8.58 -27.17
N LEU A 52 -11.56 -8.04 -27.72
CA LEU A 52 -10.65 -7.14 -27.02
C LEU A 52 -10.54 -5.81 -27.77
N LYS A 53 -10.69 -4.72 -27.03
CA LYS A 53 -10.54 -3.36 -27.55
C LYS A 53 -9.45 -2.64 -26.79
N ALA A 54 -8.39 -2.21 -27.47
CA ALA A 54 -7.34 -1.44 -26.83
C ALA A 54 -7.90 -0.08 -26.34
N ILE A 55 -7.58 0.27 -25.10
CA ILE A 55 -8.04 1.51 -24.45
C ILE A 55 -6.88 2.36 -23.89
N GLY A 56 -5.65 1.85 -23.97
CA GLY A 56 -4.45 2.59 -23.62
C GLY A 56 -3.19 1.75 -23.79
N ALA A 57 -2.05 2.43 -23.88
CA ALA A 57 -0.73 1.83 -23.86
C ALA A 57 0.19 2.72 -23.01
N ARG A 58 1.19 2.12 -22.35
CA ARG A 58 2.23 2.86 -21.64
C ARG A 58 3.58 2.19 -21.81
N THR A 59 4.63 2.98 -21.98
CA THR A 59 6.01 2.51 -22.02
C THR A 59 6.41 1.91 -20.67
N LEU A 60 7.09 0.77 -20.67
CA LEU A 60 7.68 0.17 -19.49
C LEU A 60 9.09 0.73 -19.26
N PHE A 61 9.54 0.79 -18.00
CA PHE A 61 10.90 1.22 -17.65
C PHE A 61 11.82 -0.01 -17.42
N PRO A 62 13.06 -0.03 -17.96
CA PRO A 62 13.62 0.93 -18.91
C PRO A 62 12.91 0.87 -20.27
N GLY A 63 12.93 1.97 -21.05
CA GLY A 63 12.16 2.12 -22.30
C GLY A 63 12.40 1.04 -23.37
N SER A 64 13.49 0.29 -23.27
CA SER A 64 13.78 -0.91 -24.07
C SER A 64 13.02 -2.16 -23.61
N GLY A 65 12.10 -2.03 -22.67
CA GLY A 65 11.31 -3.12 -22.12
C GLY A 65 9.97 -3.35 -22.83
N GLY A 66 9.72 -2.59 -23.90
CA GLY A 66 8.45 -2.52 -24.62
C GLY A 66 7.39 -1.69 -23.88
N SER A 67 6.13 -1.98 -24.20
CA SER A 67 4.94 -1.33 -23.65
C SER A 67 4.04 -2.32 -22.90
N GLU A 68 3.22 -1.79 -21.99
CA GLU A 68 2.04 -2.48 -21.47
C GLU A 68 0.80 -1.92 -22.18
N VAL A 69 0.15 -2.75 -22.99
CA VAL A 69 -1.10 -2.43 -23.68
C VAL A 69 -2.26 -2.91 -22.84
N THR A 70 -3.26 -2.04 -22.65
CA THR A 70 -4.46 -2.31 -21.86
C THR A 70 -5.67 -2.44 -22.78
N PHE A 71 -6.41 -3.54 -22.64
CA PHE A 71 -7.63 -3.83 -23.36
C PHE A 71 -8.84 -3.85 -22.43
N ALA A 72 -9.96 -3.32 -22.92
CA ALA A 72 -11.29 -3.64 -22.42
C ALA A 72 -11.78 -4.93 -23.08
N VAL A 73 -12.51 -5.75 -22.34
CA VAL A 73 -13.20 -6.93 -22.87
C VAL A 73 -14.60 -6.51 -23.31
N THR A 74 -15.00 -6.81 -24.54
CA THR A 74 -16.21 -6.23 -25.15
C THR A 74 -17.51 -6.76 -24.53
N ASP A 75 -17.51 -7.99 -24.03
CA ASP A 75 -18.66 -8.64 -23.37
C ASP A 75 -18.61 -8.61 -21.83
N ASP A 76 -17.55 -8.06 -21.22
CA ASP A 76 -17.39 -7.94 -19.78
C ASP A 76 -16.88 -6.54 -19.41
N ARG A 77 -17.82 -5.68 -18.99
CA ARG A 77 -17.57 -4.28 -18.62
C ARG A 77 -16.67 -4.10 -17.39
N ASP A 78 -16.44 -5.16 -16.60
CA ASP A 78 -15.62 -5.07 -15.40
C ASP A 78 -14.18 -5.53 -15.68
N ALA A 79 -13.99 -6.38 -16.69
CA ALA A 79 -12.72 -7.02 -17.03
C ALA A 79 -11.74 -6.09 -17.76
N VAL A 80 -10.49 -6.15 -17.33
CA VAL A 80 -9.36 -5.46 -17.96
C VAL A 80 -8.25 -6.46 -18.24
N VAL A 81 -7.68 -6.39 -19.44
CA VAL A 81 -6.56 -7.23 -19.87
C VAL A 81 -5.35 -6.35 -20.05
N ARG A 82 -4.20 -6.76 -19.51
CA ARG A 82 -2.93 -6.07 -19.67
C ARG A 82 -1.92 -7.03 -20.28
N LEU A 83 -1.36 -6.64 -21.42
CA LEU A 83 -0.33 -7.41 -22.12
C LEU A 83 0.95 -6.58 -22.17
N ARG A 84 2.06 -7.17 -21.71
CA ARG A 84 3.39 -6.65 -21.98
C ARG A 84 3.84 -7.13 -23.36
N ILE A 85 4.16 -6.19 -24.22
CA ILE A 85 4.61 -6.44 -25.59
C ILE A 85 5.78 -5.54 -25.92
N ASP A 86 6.65 -6.04 -26.78
CA ASP A 86 7.77 -5.32 -27.38
C ASP A 86 7.71 -5.74 -28.86
N THR A 87 7.52 -4.80 -29.78
CA THR A 87 7.23 -5.09 -31.19
C THR A 87 8.30 -5.97 -31.81
N ASP A 88 9.58 -5.66 -31.60
CA ASP A 88 10.71 -6.43 -32.13
C ASP A 88 10.63 -7.90 -31.66
N ARG A 89 10.25 -8.14 -30.40
CA ARG A 89 10.09 -9.49 -29.84
C ARG A 89 8.77 -10.15 -30.24
N ALA A 90 7.73 -9.36 -30.47
CA ALA A 90 6.43 -9.86 -30.89
C ALA A 90 6.48 -10.43 -32.31
N GLU A 91 7.30 -9.83 -33.19
CA GLU A 91 7.62 -10.38 -34.52
C GLU A 91 8.32 -11.74 -34.41
N GLU A 92 9.17 -11.92 -33.38
CA GLU A 92 9.76 -13.21 -33.01
C GLU A 92 8.78 -14.15 -32.27
N GLY A 93 7.51 -13.76 -32.14
CA GLY A 93 6.45 -14.54 -31.48
C GLY A 93 6.42 -14.47 -29.96
N THR A 94 7.18 -13.55 -29.35
CA THR A 94 7.39 -13.48 -27.89
C THR A 94 6.75 -12.24 -27.26
N CYS A 95 5.84 -12.43 -26.29
CA CYS A 95 5.21 -11.41 -25.46
C CYS A 95 5.34 -11.79 -23.98
N ASP A 96 5.54 -10.82 -23.08
CA ASP A 96 5.79 -11.08 -21.65
C ASP A 96 6.86 -12.18 -21.39
N ARG A 97 7.89 -12.24 -22.25
CA ARG A 97 8.98 -13.24 -22.22
C ARG A 97 8.51 -14.70 -22.43
N LYS A 98 7.35 -14.89 -23.07
CA LYS A 98 6.74 -16.19 -23.43
C LYS A 98 6.13 -16.09 -24.83
N ASP A 99 5.62 -17.19 -25.37
CA ASP A 99 4.88 -17.13 -26.63
C ASP A 99 3.65 -16.20 -26.52
N CYS A 100 3.44 -15.36 -27.52
CA CYS A 100 2.42 -14.30 -27.47
C CYS A 100 1.00 -14.82 -27.29
N ALA A 101 0.61 -15.87 -28.01
CA ALA A 101 -0.74 -16.43 -27.97
C ALA A 101 -1.13 -16.94 -26.55
N PRO A 102 -0.35 -17.84 -25.90
CA PRO A 102 -0.66 -18.26 -24.54
C PRO A 102 -0.51 -17.14 -23.51
N ALA A 103 0.42 -16.19 -23.71
CA ALA A 103 0.53 -15.02 -22.83
C ALA A 103 -0.74 -14.16 -22.85
N LEU A 104 -1.27 -13.88 -24.04
CA LEU A 104 -2.53 -13.15 -24.21
C LEU A 104 -3.72 -13.93 -23.64
N ALA A 105 -3.83 -15.24 -23.92
CA ALA A 105 -4.91 -16.06 -23.39
C ALA A 105 -4.92 -16.10 -21.86
N GLU A 106 -3.75 -16.22 -21.23
CA GLU A 106 -3.59 -16.15 -19.78
C GLU A 106 -3.97 -14.76 -19.24
N ALA A 107 -3.60 -13.68 -19.93
CA ALA A 107 -3.97 -12.32 -19.55
C ALA A 107 -5.51 -12.11 -19.62
N VAL A 108 -6.17 -12.63 -20.65
CA VAL A 108 -7.64 -12.63 -20.79
C VAL A 108 -8.30 -13.42 -19.65
N ARG A 109 -7.83 -14.65 -19.40
CA ARG A 109 -8.33 -15.51 -18.32
C ARG A 109 -8.24 -14.80 -16.97
N ARG A 110 -7.07 -14.24 -16.66
CA ARG A 110 -6.83 -13.49 -15.42
C ARG A 110 -7.70 -12.24 -15.30
N GLY A 111 -7.87 -11.49 -16.39
CA GLY A 111 -8.73 -10.30 -16.42
C GLY A 111 -10.20 -10.62 -16.11
N ARG A 112 -10.71 -11.72 -16.67
CA ARG A 112 -12.08 -12.22 -16.39
C ARG A 112 -12.21 -12.77 -14.96
N GLU A 113 -11.20 -13.49 -14.47
CA GLU A 113 -11.16 -13.99 -13.08
C GLU A 113 -11.20 -12.83 -12.07
N GLN A 114 -10.40 -11.78 -12.27
CA GLN A 114 -10.41 -10.60 -11.43
C GLN A 114 -11.75 -9.85 -11.47
N ALA A 115 -12.41 -9.79 -12.63
CA ALA A 115 -13.74 -9.20 -12.75
C ALA A 115 -14.81 -10.03 -12.01
N ALA A 116 -14.73 -11.36 -12.07
CA ALA A 116 -15.62 -12.24 -11.31
C ALA A 116 -15.39 -12.09 -9.80
N ASP A 117 -14.15 -12.07 -9.35
CA ASP A 117 -13.79 -11.83 -7.94
C ASP A 117 -14.31 -10.47 -7.46
N PHE A 118 -14.16 -9.43 -8.28
CA PHE A 118 -14.71 -8.10 -8.00
C PHE A 118 -16.23 -8.12 -7.88
N ARG A 119 -16.96 -8.78 -8.78
CA ARG A 119 -18.43 -8.89 -8.70
C ARG A 119 -18.87 -9.61 -7.43
N THR A 120 -18.18 -10.67 -7.03
CA THR A 120 -18.43 -11.39 -5.77
C THR A 120 -18.22 -10.49 -4.56
N LEU A 121 -17.10 -9.76 -4.52
CA LEU A 121 -16.83 -8.77 -3.47
C LEU A 121 -17.91 -7.69 -3.46
N LYS A 122 -18.17 -7.07 -4.61
CA LYS A 122 -19.14 -5.98 -4.74
C LYS A 122 -20.53 -6.41 -4.30
N GLY A 123 -21.00 -7.58 -4.71
CA GLY A 123 -22.30 -8.12 -4.29
C GLY A 123 -22.40 -8.23 -2.77
N ALA A 124 -21.40 -8.84 -2.12
CA ALA A 124 -21.40 -9.00 -0.67
C ALA A 124 -21.40 -7.66 0.12
N PHE A 125 -20.75 -6.62 -0.42
CA PHE A 125 -20.72 -5.29 0.20
C PHE A 125 -21.98 -4.46 -0.12
N ASP A 126 -22.51 -4.55 -1.34
CA ASP A 126 -23.76 -3.90 -1.73
C ASP A 126 -24.95 -4.46 -0.91
N ASP A 127 -25.03 -5.77 -0.71
CA ASP A 127 -26.08 -6.44 0.08
C ASP A 127 -26.08 -5.99 1.56
N CYS A 128 -24.93 -5.54 2.05
CA CYS A 128 -24.77 -4.94 3.37
C CYS A 128 -25.03 -3.43 3.44
N GLY A 129 -25.15 -2.75 2.29
CA GLY A 129 -25.25 -1.29 2.23
C GLY A 129 -23.93 -0.52 2.30
N TYR A 130 -22.78 -1.14 2.02
CA TYR A 130 -21.48 -0.47 1.98
C TYR A 130 -20.97 -0.31 0.54
N GLU A 131 -20.91 0.92 0.02
CA GLU A 131 -20.38 1.19 -1.33
C GLU A 131 -18.87 0.91 -1.38
N VAL A 132 -18.44 0.03 -2.30
CA VAL A 132 -17.02 -0.16 -2.65
C VAL A 132 -16.60 0.92 -3.64
N VAL A 133 -15.76 1.85 -3.18
CA VAL A 133 -15.32 3.03 -3.95
C VAL A 133 -13.94 2.91 -4.56
N ALA A 134 -13.13 1.95 -4.10
CA ALA A 134 -11.84 1.59 -4.68
C ALA A 134 -11.43 0.18 -4.25
N LEU A 135 -10.39 -0.35 -4.89
CA LEU A 135 -9.72 -1.60 -4.55
C LEU A 135 -8.22 -1.33 -4.45
N GLY A 136 -7.51 -2.03 -3.57
CA GLY A 136 -6.05 -2.02 -3.54
C GLY A 136 -5.45 -2.41 -4.91
N PRO A 137 -4.14 -2.15 -5.14
CA PRO A 137 -3.52 -2.31 -6.46
C PRO A 137 -3.64 -3.72 -7.07
N THR A 138 -3.88 -4.73 -6.24
CA THR A 138 -4.04 -6.13 -6.63
C THR A 138 -5.50 -6.60 -6.60
N GLY A 139 -6.48 -5.69 -6.56
CA GLY A 139 -7.91 -6.01 -6.47
C GLY A 139 -8.44 -6.16 -5.04
N ALA A 140 -7.57 -6.12 -4.02
CA ALA A 140 -7.92 -6.13 -2.61
C ALA A 140 -6.82 -5.41 -1.80
N PRO A 141 -7.09 -4.92 -0.58
CA PRO A 141 -8.39 -4.85 0.10
C PRO A 141 -9.35 -3.81 -0.53
N PRO A 142 -10.68 -3.93 -0.31
CA PRO A 142 -11.62 -2.90 -0.74
C PRO A 142 -11.54 -1.63 0.11
N TYR A 143 -11.95 -0.52 -0.49
CA TYR A 143 -12.21 0.76 0.18
C TYR A 143 -13.72 1.01 0.22
N VAL A 144 -14.26 1.20 1.41
CA VAL A 144 -15.68 1.49 1.64
C VAL A 144 -15.88 2.86 2.27
N VAL A 145 -17.07 3.43 2.08
CA VAL A 145 -17.44 4.72 2.65
C VAL A 145 -18.18 4.52 3.96
N ALA A 146 -17.62 5.03 5.05
CA ALA A 146 -18.33 5.11 6.33
C ALA A 146 -17.72 6.20 7.22
N GLU A 147 -18.54 6.78 8.10
CA GLU A 147 -18.08 7.72 9.12
C GLU A 147 -17.81 6.98 10.43
N LEU A 148 -16.53 6.89 10.81
CA LEU A 148 -16.11 6.31 12.08
C LEU A 148 -15.97 7.40 13.14
N THR A 149 -16.82 7.33 14.14
CA THR A 149 -16.80 8.19 15.34
C THR A 149 -16.79 7.31 16.59
N ASN A 150 -16.53 7.89 17.77
CA ASN A 150 -16.66 7.14 19.03
C ASN A 150 -18.07 6.55 19.24
N ALA A 151 -19.11 7.17 18.67
CA ALA A 151 -20.47 6.68 18.76
C ALA A 151 -20.78 5.54 17.77
N THR A 152 -20.08 5.47 16.65
CA THR A 152 -20.43 4.57 15.53
C THR A 152 -19.43 3.44 15.31
N VAL A 153 -18.18 3.57 15.78
CA VAL A 153 -17.08 2.68 15.38
C VAL A 153 -17.35 1.20 15.66
N THR A 154 -17.84 0.84 16.85
CA THR A 154 -18.12 -0.58 17.16
C THR A 154 -19.18 -1.16 16.24
N LYS A 155 -20.26 -0.40 15.99
CA LYS A 155 -21.36 -0.84 15.13
C LYS A 155 -20.89 -0.99 13.68
N VAL A 156 -20.20 0.02 13.14
CA VAL A 156 -19.73 0.02 11.74
C VAL A 156 -18.71 -1.07 11.49
N LEU A 157 -17.78 -1.32 12.43
CA LEU A 157 -16.84 -2.44 12.30
C LEU A 157 -17.57 -3.80 12.32
N GLY A 158 -18.56 -3.97 13.20
CA GLY A 158 -19.42 -5.15 13.21
C GLY A 158 -20.09 -5.37 11.86
N GLU A 159 -20.78 -4.35 11.34
CA GLU A 159 -21.49 -4.44 10.06
C GLU A 159 -20.55 -4.74 8.88
N ILE A 160 -19.39 -4.07 8.78
CA ILE A 160 -18.38 -4.40 7.75
C ILE A 160 -17.89 -5.84 7.92
N GLY A 161 -17.72 -6.32 9.16
CA GLY A 161 -17.36 -7.71 9.45
C GLY A 161 -18.38 -8.70 8.92
N GLU A 162 -19.68 -8.40 9.02
CA GLU A 162 -20.75 -9.21 8.42
C GLU A 162 -20.62 -9.27 6.89
N CYS A 163 -20.19 -8.18 6.25
CA CYS A 163 -19.95 -8.14 4.79
C CYS A 163 -18.73 -8.93 4.39
N VAL A 164 -17.67 -8.87 5.18
CA VAL A 164 -16.50 -9.74 4.99
C VAL A 164 -16.93 -11.19 5.11
N ARG A 165 -17.78 -11.56 6.09
CA ARG A 165 -18.33 -12.92 6.20
C ARG A 165 -19.13 -13.33 4.96
N GLY A 166 -20.00 -12.45 4.46
CA GLY A 166 -20.73 -12.68 3.20
C GLY A 166 -19.79 -12.87 2.01
N TRP A 167 -18.75 -12.04 1.91
CA TRP A 167 -17.73 -12.10 0.86
C TRP A 167 -16.91 -13.41 0.91
N VAL A 168 -16.46 -13.84 2.10
CA VAL A 168 -15.77 -15.13 2.28
C VAL A 168 -16.67 -16.28 1.85
N ALA A 169 -17.93 -16.27 2.29
CA ALA A 169 -18.90 -17.31 1.94
C ALA A 169 -19.16 -17.37 0.43
N ALA A 170 -19.40 -16.22 -0.21
CA ALA A 170 -19.67 -16.12 -1.64
C ALA A 170 -18.46 -16.49 -2.51
N SER A 171 -17.25 -16.27 -2.01
CA SER A 171 -16.01 -16.66 -2.70
C SER A 171 -15.80 -18.18 -2.69
N GLY A 172 -16.46 -18.91 -1.78
CA GLY A 172 -16.39 -20.37 -1.66
C GLY A 172 -15.18 -20.87 -0.84
N ALA A 173 -15.31 -22.09 -0.34
CA ALA A 173 -14.36 -22.70 0.59
C ALA A 173 -12.94 -22.89 0.00
N ASP A 174 -12.85 -23.09 -1.32
CA ASP A 174 -11.58 -23.27 -2.03
C ASP A 174 -10.93 -21.96 -2.48
N SER A 175 -11.53 -20.81 -2.16
CA SER A 175 -10.97 -19.51 -2.51
C SER A 175 -9.70 -19.19 -1.70
N ARG A 176 -8.85 -18.33 -2.29
CA ARG A 176 -7.68 -17.78 -1.57
C ARG A 176 -8.09 -17.03 -0.31
N LEU A 177 -9.25 -16.36 -0.35
CA LEU A 177 -9.78 -15.59 0.76
C LEU A 177 -10.21 -16.48 1.93
N ALA A 178 -10.94 -17.57 1.66
CA ALA A 178 -11.36 -18.51 2.71
C ALA A 178 -10.19 -19.22 3.41
N ARG A 179 -9.05 -19.38 2.71
CA ARG A 179 -7.81 -19.94 3.26
C ARG A 179 -6.88 -18.89 3.90
N ALA A 180 -7.21 -17.60 3.82
CA ALA A 180 -6.41 -16.55 4.44
C ALA A 180 -6.59 -16.58 5.98
N GLN A 181 -5.61 -16.04 6.72
CA GLN A 181 -5.72 -15.87 8.18
C GLN A 181 -6.52 -14.61 8.57
N GLY A 182 -6.78 -13.74 7.60
CA GLY A 182 -7.54 -12.52 7.82
C GLY A 182 -7.77 -11.74 6.54
N SER A 183 -8.70 -10.80 6.61
CA SER A 183 -9.00 -9.85 5.56
C SER A 183 -8.94 -8.43 6.09
N TYR A 184 -8.75 -7.48 5.19
CA TYR A 184 -8.70 -6.06 5.51
C TYR A 184 -9.74 -5.30 4.70
N VAL A 185 -10.30 -4.25 5.30
CA VAL A 185 -11.19 -3.30 4.63
C VAL A 185 -10.72 -1.90 4.99
N ASN A 186 -10.48 -1.08 3.98
CA ASN A 186 -10.16 0.32 4.21
C ASN A 186 -11.46 1.13 4.29
N VAL A 187 -11.56 2.00 5.27
CA VAL A 187 -12.73 2.84 5.53
C VAL A 187 -12.33 4.29 5.35
N VAL A 188 -12.95 4.95 4.39
CA VAL A 188 -12.76 6.39 4.10
C VAL A 188 -14.01 7.16 4.49
N SER A 189 -13.82 8.39 4.99
CA SER A 189 -14.95 9.25 5.32
C SER A 189 -15.71 9.67 4.05
N PRO A 190 -17.02 9.98 4.14
CA PRO A 190 -17.81 10.46 3.00
C PRO A 190 -17.17 11.68 2.32
N SER A 191 -16.65 12.62 3.12
CA SER A 191 -16.00 13.83 2.60
C SER A 191 -14.72 13.58 1.77
N VAL A 192 -14.04 12.44 1.99
CA VAL A 192 -12.89 12.01 1.17
C VAL A 192 -13.40 11.27 -0.06
N ALA A 193 -14.39 10.39 0.11
CA ALA A 193 -14.99 9.64 -0.98
C ALA A 193 -15.63 10.56 -2.04
N ASP A 194 -16.29 11.65 -1.66
CA ASP A 194 -16.93 12.58 -2.59
C ASP A 194 -15.94 13.29 -3.51
N ARG A 195 -14.71 13.49 -3.04
CA ARG A 195 -13.63 14.19 -3.77
C ARG A 195 -12.70 13.24 -4.54
N ARG A 196 -13.05 11.95 -4.62
CA ARG A 196 -12.24 10.92 -5.27
C ARG A 196 -12.17 11.11 -6.78
N ASP A 197 -11.05 10.69 -7.38
CA ASP A 197 -10.97 10.56 -8.84
C ASP A 197 -11.74 9.32 -9.30
N ARG A 198 -12.87 9.50 -10.00
CA ARG A 198 -13.75 8.40 -10.45
C ARG A 198 -13.32 7.74 -11.76
N GLY A 199 -12.37 8.36 -12.45
CA GLY A 199 -11.99 8.04 -13.81
C GLY A 199 -13.10 8.20 -14.85
N LYS A 200 -12.82 7.72 -16.07
CA LYS A 200 -13.78 7.76 -17.18
C LYS A 200 -14.77 6.61 -17.05
N GLU A 201 -16.06 6.88 -17.28
CA GLU A 201 -17.10 5.84 -17.18
C GLU A 201 -16.93 4.72 -18.20
N SER A 202 -16.34 5.02 -19.36
CA SER A 202 -16.08 4.06 -20.42
C SER A 202 -14.97 3.05 -20.13
N TRP A 203 -14.27 3.18 -18.99
CA TRP A 203 -13.22 2.25 -18.60
C TRP A 203 -13.76 1.06 -17.81
N PRO A 204 -13.13 -0.13 -17.91
CA PRO A 204 -13.54 -1.28 -17.12
C PRO A 204 -13.55 -1.00 -15.62
N ALA A 205 -14.53 -1.55 -14.90
CA ALA A 205 -14.72 -1.26 -13.46
C ALA A 205 -13.48 -1.60 -12.62
N VAL A 206 -12.87 -2.77 -12.81
CA VAL A 206 -11.66 -3.19 -12.08
C VAL A 206 -10.50 -2.22 -12.37
N MET A 207 -10.36 -1.79 -13.63
CA MET A 207 -9.36 -0.78 -13.98
C MET A 207 -9.61 0.52 -13.22
N ARG A 208 -10.84 1.06 -13.25
CA ARG A 208 -11.20 2.32 -12.57
C ARG A 208 -10.92 2.27 -11.06
N LEU A 209 -11.31 1.18 -10.42
CA LEU A 209 -11.25 1.02 -8.96
C LEU A 209 -9.83 0.78 -8.43
N THR A 210 -8.88 0.35 -9.27
CA THR A 210 -7.49 0.06 -8.88
C THR A 210 -6.49 1.14 -9.31
N ARG A 211 -6.96 2.24 -9.91
CA ARG A 211 -6.08 3.30 -10.42
C ARG A 211 -5.28 3.95 -9.29
N SER A 212 -4.02 4.28 -9.59
CA SER A 212 -3.11 4.92 -8.63
C SER A 212 -3.56 6.33 -8.23
N ASP A 213 -4.19 7.09 -9.13
CA ASP A 213 -4.71 8.43 -8.84
C ASP A 213 -5.97 8.41 -7.96
N LEU A 214 -6.90 7.49 -8.19
CA LEU A 214 -8.01 7.19 -7.30
C LEU A 214 -7.48 6.84 -5.91
N LEU A 215 -6.58 5.85 -5.83
CA LEU A 215 -6.00 5.44 -4.56
C LEU A 215 -5.26 6.60 -3.87
N ALA A 216 -4.46 7.37 -4.61
CA ALA A 216 -3.79 8.55 -4.07
C ALA A 216 -4.79 9.61 -3.58
N SER A 217 -5.93 9.79 -4.26
CA SER A 217 -6.97 10.73 -3.81
C SER A 217 -7.58 10.34 -2.46
N LEU A 218 -7.74 9.03 -2.22
CA LEU A 218 -8.27 8.48 -0.97
C LEU A 218 -7.23 8.50 0.16
N THR A 219 -5.96 8.22 -0.15
CA THR A 219 -4.89 8.11 0.84
C THR A 219 -4.16 9.42 1.14
N LYS A 220 -4.60 10.55 0.54
CA LYS A 220 -4.10 11.91 0.84
C LYS A 220 -4.45 12.39 2.25
N ARG A 221 -5.44 11.77 2.89
CA ARG A 221 -5.89 12.04 4.26
C ARG A 221 -5.79 10.76 5.08
N ALA A 222 -5.87 10.90 6.40
CA ALA A 222 -6.00 9.75 7.27
C ALA A 222 -7.28 8.97 6.93
N TYR A 223 -7.18 7.64 6.96
CA TYR A 223 -8.27 6.71 6.78
C TYR A 223 -8.10 5.56 7.78
N PHE A 224 -9.09 4.67 7.89
CA PHE A 224 -8.98 3.52 8.78
C PHE A 224 -8.79 2.24 7.99
N SER A 225 -7.99 1.32 8.52
CA SER A 225 -7.85 -0.04 7.99
C SER A 225 -8.38 -1.00 9.05
N ALA A 226 -9.56 -1.56 8.79
CA ALA A 226 -10.20 -2.60 9.59
C ALA A 226 -9.65 -3.97 9.18
N SER A 227 -9.46 -4.85 10.16
CA SER A 227 -8.91 -6.19 10.01
C SER A 227 -9.86 -7.19 10.67
N TYR A 228 -10.10 -8.30 9.99
CA TYR A 228 -11.00 -9.36 10.42
C TYR A 228 -10.26 -10.68 10.36
N GLY A 229 -10.24 -11.41 11.47
CA GLY A 229 -9.64 -12.74 11.53
C GLY A 229 -10.47 -13.73 10.71
N ILE A 230 -9.78 -14.64 10.01
CA ILE A 230 -10.42 -15.75 9.30
C ILE A 230 -9.79 -17.06 9.81
N GLU A 231 -10.62 -17.92 10.37
CA GLU A 231 -10.22 -19.23 10.87
C GLU A 231 -11.11 -20.31 10.24
N ALA A 232 -10.50 -21.19 9.44
CA ALA A 232 -11.21 -22.25 8.71
C ALA A 232 -12.44 -21.73 7.93
N GLY A 233 -12.28 -20.58 7.24
CA GLY A 233 -13.35 -19.92 6.49
C GLY A 233 -14.39 -19.17 7.33
N ARG A 234 -14.28 -19.18 8.67
CA ARG A 234 -15.15 -18.40 9.56
C ARG A 234 -14.52 -17.05 9.87
N VAL A 235 -15.31 -15.99 9.79
CA VAL A 235 -14.87 -14.62 10.02
C VAL A 235 -15.22 -14.17 11.43
N ASP A 236 -14.26 -13.64 12.17
CA ASP A 236 -14.53 -12.86 13.39
C ASP A 236 -15.01 -11.45 12.96
N THR A 237 -16.31 -11.20 13.15
CA THR A 237 -16.95 -9.96 12.68
C THR A 237 -16.78 -8.79 13.64
N THR A 238 -16.20 -9.00 14.83
CA THR A 238 -15.87 -7.90 15.77
C THR A 238 -14.87 -6.93 15.13
N GLY A 239 -13.87 -7.50 14.46
CA GLY A 239 -12.80 -6.77 13.79
C GLY A 239 -11.92 -5.93 14.72
N SER A 240 -10.81 -5.44 14.18
CA SER A 240 -10.01 -4.39 14.82
C SER A 240 -9.53 -3.40 13.77
N ALA A 241 -9.50 -2.11 14.10
CA ALA A 241 -9.11 -1.08 13.15
C ALA A 241 -7.87 -0.31 13.61
N ARG A 242 -7.18 0.29 12.65
CA ARG A 242 -6.09 1.23 12.89
C ARG A 242 -6.23 2.45 12.00
N ALA A 243 -5.78 3.61 12.47
CA ALA A 243 -5.66 4.78 11.61
C ALA A 243 -4.41 4.66 10.74
N VAL A 244 -4.59 4.74 9.43
CA VAL A 244 -3.52 4.86 8.45
C VAL A 244 -3.38 6.33 8.08
N ARG A 245 -2.14 6.83 8.19
CA ARG A 245 -1.83 8.26 8.03
C ARG A 245 -0.90 8.47 6.83
N PRO A 246 -1.01 9.60 6.12
CA PRO A 246 0.00 10.02 5.16
C PRO A 246 1.39 10.08 5.79
N PHE A 247 2.44 9.86 5.00
CA PHE A 247 3.81 9.68 5.49
C PHE A 247 4.27 10.76 6.50
N ARG A 248 4.09 12.05 6.16
CA ARG A 248 4.49 13.16 7.05
C ARG A 248 3.72 13.19 8.36
N GLU A 249 2.43 12.86 8.33
CA GLU A 249 1.59 12.77 9.53
C GLU A 249 1.98 11.55 10.38
N SER A 250 2.30 10.43 9.75
CA SER A 250 2.81 9.23 10.43
C SER A 250 4.14 9.49 11.12
N GLN A 251 5.06 10.22 10.48
CA GLN A 251 6.33 10.63 11.09
C GLN A 251 6.08 11.53 12.30
N LYS A 252 5.29 12.59 12.15
CA LYS A 252 4.96 13.50 13.25
C LYS A 252 4.30 12.78 14.43
N PHE A 253 3.37 11.87 14.16
CA PHE A 253 2.74 11.03 15.18
C PHE A 253 3.80 10.18 15.90
N GLY A 254 4.62 9.44 15.14
CA GLY A 254 5.69 8.61 15.69
C GLY A 254 6.67 9.40 16.56
N ASP A 255 7.14 10.56 16.10
CA ASP A 255 8.04 11.44 16.84
C ASP A 255 7.40 11.93 18.15
N THR A 256 6.11 12.29 18.10
CA THR A 256 5.37 12.76 19.29
C THR A 256 5.30 11.66 20.34
N VAL A 257 4.91 10.44 19.95
CA VAL A 257 4.84 9.31 20.86
C VAL A 257 6.22 8.99 21.42
N GLN A 258 7.23 8.84 20.55
CA GLN A 258 8.58 8.45 20.97
C GLN A 258 9.19 9.46 21.94
N ASN A 259 9.03 10.77 21.68
CA ASN A 259 9.54 11.81 22.58
C ASN A 259 8.85 11.76 23.95
N ALA A 260 7.51 11.63 23.98
CA ALA A 260 6.77 11.58 25.23
C ALA A 260 7.12 10.33 26.06
N VAL A 261 7.25 9.17 25.41
CA VAL A 261 7.69 7.93 26.06
C VAL A 261 9.12 8.06 26.57
N LYS A 262 10.03 8.59 25.75
CA LYS A 262 11.44 8.80 26.12
C LYS A 262 11.58 9.71 27.33
N GLU A 263 10.88 10.83 27.36
CA GLU A 263 10.87 11.76 28.50
C GLU A 263 10.41 11.08 29.78
N ARG A 264 9.35 10.25 29.70
CA ARG A 264 8.89 9.48 30.85
C ARG A 264 9.92 8.45 31.31
N LEU A 265 10.53 7.73 30.37
CA LEU A 265 11.51 6.68 30.66
C LEU A 265 12.81 7.22 31.24
N ARG A 266 13.23 8.44 30.90
CA ARG A 266 14.47 9.07 31.40
C ARG A 266 14.55 9.17 32.91
N ALA A 267 13.41 9.20 33.62
CA ALA A 267 13.39 9.17 35.07
C ALA A 267 13.97 7.87 35.66
N THR A 268 13.84 6.76 34.94
CA THR A 268 14.34 5.43 35.33
C THR A 268 15.60 5.04 34.56
N TYR A 269 15.67 5.40 33.27
CA TYR A 269 16.75 5.04 32.35
C TYR A 269 17.33 6.32 31.71
N PRO A 270 18.28 7.02 32.35
CA PRO A 270 18.76 8.33 31.89
C PRO A 270 19.33 8.32 30.46
N ARG A 271 19.89 7.18 30.03
CA ARG A 271 20.49 6.98 28.70
C ARG A 271 19.56 6.33 27.67
N VAL A 272 18.26 6.20 27.96
CA VAL A 272 17.31 5.50 27.09
C VAL A 272 17.31 6.00 25.64
N VAL A 273 17.29 5.05 24.71
CA VAL A 273 17.18 5.30 23.27
C VAL A 273 15.93 4.61 22.74
N MET A 274 15.09 5.37 22.03
CA MET A 274 13.94 4.81 21.32
C MET A 274 14.41 4.20 20.00
N THR A 275 13.81 3.09 19.58
CA THR A 275 14.05 2.57 18.22
C THR A 275 13.27 3.36 17.18
N THR A 276 13.70 3.25 15.93
CA THR A 276 12.96 3.78 14.78
C THR A 276 11.70 2.98 14.46
N TYR A 277 11.40 1.89 15.18
CA TYR A 277 10.20 1.10 14.96
C TYR A 277 8.96 1.87 15.42
N GLN A 278 8.03 2.12 14.49
CA GLN A 278 6.85 2.93 14.75
C GLN A 278 5.64 2.15 15.28
N GLY A 279 5.79 0.88 15.68
CA GLY A 279 4.73 0.13 16.36
C GLY A 279 3.59 -0.34 15.45
N ILE A 280 2.86 -1.37 15.89
CA ILE A 280 1.49 -1.64 15.41
C ILE A 280 0.54 -0.90 16.36
N TRP A 281 -0.25 0.01 15.80
CA TRP A 281 -1.27 0.77 16.52
C TRP A 281 -2.65 0.22 16.20
N ARG A 282 -3.50 0.07 17.21
CA ARG A 282 -4.90 -0.31 17.07
C ARG A 282 -5.79 0.70 17.79
N LEU A 283 -6.97 0.94 17.26
CA LEU A 283 -8.01 1.68 17.97
C LEU A 283 -8.37 0.94 19.25
N GLU A 284 -8.60 1.68 20.34
CA GLU A 284 -9.24 1.09 21.52
C GLU A 284 -10.70 0.73 21.18
N PRO A 285 -11.25 -0.36 21.77
CA PRO A 285 -12.65 -0.73 21.55
C PRO A 285 -13.60 0.45 21.78
N GLY A 286 -14.45 0.76 20.79
CA GLY A 286 -15.40 1.86 20.86
C GLY A 286 -14.81 3.27 20.70
N ARG A 287 -13.52 3.41 20.37
CA ARG A 287 -12.84 4.72 20.33
C ARG A 287 -12.04 4.92 19.04
N VAL A 288 -12.32 6.01 18.32
CA VAL A 288 -11.51 6.44 17.16
C VAL A 288 -10.43 7.46 17.54
N ASP A 289 -10.62 8.14 18.66
CA ASP A 289 -9.71 9.15 19.24
C ASP A 289 -8.66 8.52 20.19
N ARG A 290 -8.64 7.19 20.32
CA ARG A 290 -7.69 6.47 21.17
C ARG A 290 -7.06 5.31 20.44
N GLN A 291 -5.74 5.25 20.49
CA GLN A 291 -4.94 4.20 19.86
C GLN A 291 -3.92 3.64 20.83
N THR A 292 -3.88 2.31 20.92
CA THR A 292 -2.93 1.58 21.73
C THR A 292 -1.89 0.91 20.84
N GLY A 293 -0.62 1.04 21.21
CA GLY A 293 0.50 0.52 20.45
C GLY A 293 1.73 0.29 21.30
N TYR A 294 2.69 -0.42 20.73
CA TYR A 294 3.98 -0.69 21.35
C TYR A 294 5.07 0.21 20.76
N VAL A 295 5.90 0.79 21.62
CA VAL A 295 7.09 1.53 21.24
C VAL A 295 8.31 0.83 21.82
N LEU A 296 9.25 0.41 20.96
CA LEU A 296 10.42 -0.31 21.42
C LEU A 296 11.53 0.66 21.85
N PHE A 297 12.21 0.33 22.94
CA PHE A 297 13.31 1.14 23.48
C PHE A 297 14.46 0.27 23.96
N CYS A 298 15.63 0.90 24.14
CA CYS A 298 16.81 0.32 24.79
C CYS A 298 17.05 1.09 26.09
N PRO A 299 16.96 0.44 27.26
CA PRO A 299 17.29 1.06 28.55
C PRO A 299 18.75 1.58 28.56
N GLU A 300 19.67 0.75 28.08
CA GLU A 300 21.11 1.01 28.05
C GLU A 300 21.66 0.80 26.64
N PRO A 301 21.86 1.87 25.85
CA PRO A 301 22.44 1.75 24.52
C PRO A 301 23.95 1.45 24.56
N ASP A 302 24.52 1.00 23.43
CA ASP A 302 25.95 0.71 23.31
C ASP A 302 26.85 1.94 23.58
N ALA A 303 28.18 1.75 23.61
CA ALA A 303 29.13 2.84 23.82
C ALA A 303 29.03 3.97 22.76
N ARG A 304 28.43 3.70 21.60
CA ARG A 304 28.16 4.67 20.52
C ARG A 304 26.74 5.25 20.61
N GLY A 305 25.98 4.94 21.66
CA GLY A 305 24.62 5.40 21.87
C GLY A 305 23.60 4.73 20.95
N ARG A 306 23.90 3.57 20.37
CA ARG A 306 23.03 2.85 19.45
C ARG A 306 22.26 1.74 20.15
N CYS A 307 21.02 1.56 19.72
CA CYS A 307 20.17 0.44 20.06
C CYS A 307 20.24 -0.58 18.92
N VAL A 308 20.98 -1.67 19.10
CA VAL A 308 21.17 -2.70 18.06
C VAL A 308 19.99 -3.67 18.03
N ASN A 309 19.47 -4.04 19.21
CA ASN A 309 18.21 -4.74 19.39
C ASN A 309 17.47 -4.11 20.57
N SER A 310 16.15 -3.95 20.45
CA SER A 310 15.31 -3.59 21.58
C SER A 310 14.77 -4.84 22.23
N ASP A 311 15.14 -5.02 23.49
CA ASP A 311 14.63 -6.09 24.34
C ASP A 311 13.38 -5.64 25.11
N ASP A 312 13.10 -4.34 25.15
CA ASP A 312 11.96 -3.76 25.89
C ASP A 312 10.99 -2.99 24.98
N ALA A 313 9.72 -3.00 25.39
CA ALA A 313 8.64 -2.25 24.78
C ALA A 313 7.84 -1.46 25.83
N ALA A 314 7.36 -0.29 25.43
CA ALA A 314 6.35 0.46 26.17
C ALA A 314 4.99 0.27 25.47
N LEU A 315 4.00 -0.27 26.17
CA LEU A 315 2.61 -0.23 25.75
C LEU A 315 2.02 1.14 26.11
N VAL A 316 1.50 1.85 25.11
CA VAL A 316 1.06 3.23 25.22
C VAL A 316 -0.30 3.37 24.55
N THR A 317 -1.26 3.96 25.26
CA THR A 317 -2.48 4.52 24.67
C THR A 317 -2.23 6.00 24.36
N THR A 318 -2.68 6.46 23.19
CA THR A 318 -2.45 7.82 22.68
C THR A 318 -3.74 8.43 22.11
N ASP A 319 -3.80 9.75 22.04
CA ASP A 319 -4.82 10.46 21.24
C ASP A 319 -4.51 10.43 19.73
N GLU A 320 -5.36 11.03 18.88
CA GLU A 320 -5.12 11.04 17.43
C GLU A 320 -3.79 11.72 17.01
N HIS A 321 -3.22 12.55 17.88
CA HIS A 321 -1.99 13.31 17.67
C HIS A 321 -0.74 12.62 18.25
N GLY A 322 -0.88 11.46 18.88
CA GLY A 322 0.22 10.70 19.46
C GLY A 322 0.62 11.16 20.86
N ARG A 323 -0.21 11.97 21.54
CA ARG A 323 0.03 12.33 22.93
C ARG A 323 -0.43 11.17 23.83
N PRO A 324 0.43 10.65 24.73
CA PRO A 324 0.03 9.59 25.64
C PRO A 324 -1.17 9.97 26.51
N VAL A 325 -2.09 9.03 26.68
CA VAL A 325 -3.26 9.14 27.55
C VAL A 325 -3.22 7.98 28.54
N GLY A 326 -3.27 8.29 29.84
CA GLY A 326 -3.20 7.27 30.89
C GLY A 326 -1.77 6.84 31.22
N LYS A 327 -1.62 5.63 31.77
CA LYS A 327 -0.34 5.09 32.22
C LYS A 327 0.38 4.36 31.08
N ILE A 328 1.70 4.55 31.00
CA ILE A 328 2.58 3.77 30.13
C ILE A 328 2.96 2.48 30.88
N ARG A 329 2.75 1.32 30.25
CA ARG A 329 3.12 0.01 30.80
C ARG A 329 4.39 -0.50 30.12
N LEU A 330 5.38 -0.89 30.90
CA LEU A 330 6.60 -1.49 30.36
C LEU A 330 6.40 -2.99 30.17
N VAL A 331 6.95 -3.52 29.08
CA VAL A 331 6.99 -4.93 28.74
C VAL A 331 8.45 -5.24 28.45
N HIS A 332 9.01 -6.14 29.25
CA HIS A 332 10.40 -6.56 29.13
C HIS A 332 10.51 -7.84 28.29
N ASP A 333 11.73 -8.13 27.84
CA ASP A 333 12.08 -9.37 27.14
C ASP A 333 11.21 -9.66 25.91
N VAL A 334 10.84 -8.61 25.16
CA VAL A 334 10.03 -8.72 23.93
C VAL A 334 10.83 -9.30 22.76
N ARG A 335 12.13 -9.53 22.93
CA ARG A 335 13.01 -10.18 21.97
C ARG A 335 14.13 -10.93 22.68
N GLU A 336 14.50 -12.08 22.14
CA GLU A 336 15.69 -12.83 22.56
C GLU A 336 16.79 -12.64 21.49
N GLY A 337 17.83 -11.87 21.80
CA GLY A 337 18.93 -11.56 20.87
C GLY A 337 18.45 -10.88 19.58
N THR A 338 18.73 -11.47 18.42
CA THR A 338 18.22 -11.02 17.10
C THR A 338 16.94 -11.75 16.67
N GLY A 339 16.31 -12.50 17.59
CA GLY A 339 15.13 -13.31 17.32
C GLY A 339 13.85 -12.50 16.99
N MET A 340 12.75 -13.23 16.76
CA MET A 340 11.46 -12.61 16.46
C MET A 340 10.93 -11.79 17.63
N LEU A 341 10.32 -10.64 17.31
CA LEU A 341 9.63 -9.80 18.29
C LEU A 341 8.37 -10.53 18.80
N ARG A 342 8.22 -10.63 20.12
CA ARG A 342 7.08 -11.23 20.82
C ARG A 342 6.41 -10.17 21.69
N LEU A 343 5.35 -9.57 21.17
CA LEU A 343 4.54 -8.60 21.91
C LEU A 343 3.30 -9.29 22.47
N PRO A 344 2.92 -9.01 23.74
CA PRO A 344 1.67 -9.53 24.27
C PRO A 344 0.47 -8.95 23.52
N PRO A 345 -0.68 -9.64 23.53
CA PRO A 345 -1.93 -9.06 23.04
C PRO A 345 -2.29 -7.80 23.84
N TYR A 346 -3.12 -6.95 23.22
CA TYR A 346 -3.56 -5.67 23.78
C TYR A 346 -4.47 -5.83 24.98
#